data_AF-A0A7K0BUY9-F1
#
_entry.id   AF-A0A7K0BUY9-F1
#
_cell.length_a   1.000
_cell.length_b   1.000
_cell.length_c   1.000
_cell.angle_alpha   90.00
_cell.angle_beta   90.00
_cell.angle_gamma   90.00
#
_symmetry.space_group_name_H-M   'P 1'
#
loop_
_entity.id
_entity.type
_entity.pdbx_description
1 polymer ?
#
loop_
_entity_poly.entity_id
_entity_poly.type
_entity_poly.pdbx_seq_one_letter_code
_entity_poly.pdbx_strand_id
1 'polypeptide(L)'
;MSLIGALVGAFIATTGQLAITRATRRDRWADKFHQRCAQIYALERECDLAVAHILNGEGADRLDAWDFATRRIAEAEILLLTGDVELTRALTDLTTAGVRLSAQARAMAAGGGDQDQVQARRAEHAQALIRFAEASRRGLGVDSVLTRRRARRLLPPTRENGSLPPAGWPIGPTGGSGAFLPDRAQGDQQVR
;
A
#
# COMPACT_ATOMS: atom_id res chain seq x y z
N MET A 1 22.64 -2.10 45.01
CA MET A 1 21.89 -1.33 43.98
C MET A 1 22.41 -1.61 42.56
N SER A 2 22.45 -2.87 42.11
CA SER A 2 23.03 -3.23 40.79
C SER A 2 22.00 -3.90 39.85
N LEU A 3 20.96 -4.52 40.40
CA LEU A 3 19.97 -5.28 39.63
C LEU A 3 19.02 -4.40 38.80
N ILE A 4 18.64 -3.22 39.32
CA ILE A 4 17.65 -2.33 38.68
C ILE A 4 18.26 -1.64 37.45
N GLY A 5 19.54 -1.26 37.49
CA GLY A 5 20.24 -0.66 36.33
C GLY A 5 20.45 -1.65 35.18
N ALA A 6 20.71 -2.92 35.49
CA ALA A 6 20.86 -3.98 34.48
C ALA A 6 19.52 -4.31 33.79
N LEU A 7 18.41 -4.31 34.53
CA LEU A 7 17.06 -4.51 33.97
C LEU A 7 16.63 -3.39 33.01
N VAL A 8 16.95 -2.13 33.34
CA VAL A 8 16.64 -0.98 32.47
C VAL A 8 17.48 -1.00 31.19
N GLY A 9 18.77 -1.37 31.27
CA GLY A 9 19.65 -1.53 30.10
C GLY A 9 19.18 -2.64 29.15
N ALA A 10 18.75 -3.78 29.70
CA ALA A 10 18.22 -4.90 28.93
C ALA A 10 16.87 -4.56 28.23
N PHE A 11 16.01 -3.77 28.88
CA PHE A 11 14.73 -3.34 28.32
C PHE A 11 14.90 -2.33 27.17
N ILE A 12 15.87 -1.40 27.28
CA ILE A 12 16.19 -0.43 26.22
C ILE A 12 16.84 -1.15 25.01
N ALA A 13 17.73 -2.12 25.25
CA ALA A 13 18.35 -2.90 24.17
C ALA A 13 17.32 -3.76 23.41
N THR A 14 16.40 -4.41 24.12
CA THR A 14 15.35 -5.23 23.50
C THR A 14 14.32 -4.39 22.74
N THR A 15 13.92 -3.22 23.27
CA THR A 15 13.06 -2.29 22.53
C THR A 15 13.75 -1.68 21.32
N GLY A 16 15.05 -1.39 21.40
CA GLY A 16 15.88 -0.95 20.27
C GLY A 16 15.99 -2.01 19.16
N GLN A 17 16.29 -3.27 19.51
CA GLN A 17 16.34 -4.38 18.55
C GLN A 17 14.97 -4.67 17.92
N LEU A 18 13.87 -4.57 18.68
CA LEU A 18 12.52 -4.69 18.12
C LEU A 18 12.19 -3.54 17.15
N ALA A 19 12.64 -2.32 17.44
CA ALA A 19 12.42 -1.18 16.57
C ALA A 19 13.23 -1.31 15.26
N ILE A 20 14.50 -1.73 15.34
CA ILE A 20 15.37 -1.95 14.18
C ILE A 20 14.87 -3.08 13.30
N THR A 21 14.43 -4.20 13.88
CA THR A 21 13.88 -5.34 13.13
C THR A 21 12.53 -5.00 12.47
N ARG A 22 11.71 -4.17 13.10
CA ARG A 22 10.46 -3.67 12.50
C ARG A 22 10.73 -2.68 11.36
N ALA A 23 11.72 -1.81 11.50
CA ALA A 23 12.13 -0.87 10.45
C ALA A 23 12.67 -1.61 9.22
N THR A 24 13.64 -2.52 9.42
CA THR A 24 14.20 -3.32 8.31
C THR A 24 13.18 -4.23 7.64
N ARG A 25 12.22 -4.80 8.38
CA ARG A 25 11.11 -5.53 7.75
C ARG A 25 10.23 -4.61 6.91
N ARG A 26 9.92 -3.39 7.38
CA ARG A 26 9.10 -2.43 6.63
C ARG A 26 9.78 -1.95 5.35
N ASP A 27 11.07 -1.64 5.41
CA ASP A 27 11.82 -1.21 4.22
C ASP A 27 11.79 -2.28 3.14
N ARG A 28 11.99 -3.56 3.52
CA ARG A 28 11.87 -4.69 2.58
C ARG A 28 10.47 -4.85 1.98
N TRP A 29 9.41 -4.53 2.73
CA TRP A 29 8.04 -4.59 2.22
C TRP A 29 7.75 -3.47 1.22
N ALA A 30 8.20 -2.25 1.52
CA ALA A 30 8.11 -1.12 0.60
C ALA A 30 8.90 -1.39 -0.69
N ASP A 31 10.13 -1.90 -0.59
CA ASP A 31 10.95 -2.27 -1.74
C ASP A 31 10.30 -3.35 -2.59
N LYS A 32 9.73 -4.39 -1.96
CA LYS A 32 9.01 -5.45 -2.68
C LYS A 32 7.77 -4.89 -3.38
N PHE A 33 7.03 -4.01 -2.72
CA PHE A 33 5.88 -3.33 -3.33
C PHE A 33 6.30 -2.51 -4.56
N HIS A 34 7.34 -1.69 -4.45
CA HIS A 34 7.89 -0.92 -5.57
C HIS A 34 8.27 -1.82 -6.74
N GLN A 35 8.99 -2.90 -6.46
CA GLN A 35 9.44 -3.85 -7.46
C GLN A 35 8.26 -4.44 -8.23
N ARG A 36 7.16 -4.78 -7.55
CA ARG A 36 5.97 -5.34 -8.23
C ARG A 36 5.18 -4.30 -9.01
N CYS A 37 5.05 -3.07 -8.51
CA CYS A 37 4.45 -2.00 -9.29
C CYS A 37 5.26 -1.71 -10.57
N ALA A 38 6.60 -1.68 -10.48
CA ALA A 38 7.47 -1.51 -11.63
C ALA A 38 7.36 -2.67 -12.62
N GLN A 39 7.25 -3.91 -12.11
CA GLN A 39 7.05 -5.10 -12.94
C GLN A 39 5.72 -5.06 -13.71
N ILE A 40 4.62 -4.66 -13.06
CA ILE A 40 3.34 -4.44 -13.76
C ILE A 40 3.51 -3.41 -14.87
N TYR A 41 4.14 -2.27 -14.58
CA TYR A 41 4.35 -1.22 -15.59
C TYR A 41 5.16 -1.70 -16.80
N ALA A 42 6.22 -2.49 -16.56
CA ALA A 42 7.01 -3.08 -17.64
C ALA A 42 6.17 -4.03 -18.51
N LEU A 43 5.38 -4.91 -17.87
CA LEU A 43 4.52 -5.86 -18.58
C LEU A 43 3.39 -5.15 -19.37
N GLU A 44 2.80 -4.08 -18.85
CA GLU A 44 1.82 -3.30 -19.61
C GLU A 44 2.45 -2.65 -20.84
N ARG A 45 3.70 -2.18 -20.74
CA ARG A 45 4.42 -1.59 -21.87
C ARG A 45 4.74 -2.64 -22.94
N GLU A 46 5.08 -3.86 -22.54
CA GLU A 46 5.26 -4.98 -23.48
C GLU A 46 3.96 -5.32 -24.22
N CYS A 47 2.81 -5.29 -23.53
CA CYS A 47 1.50 -5.43 -24.18
C CYS A 47 1.25 -4.33 -25.21
N ASP A 48 1.48 -3.07 -24.85
CA ASP A 48 1.32 -1.93 -25.78
C ASP A 48 2.21 -2.06 -27.02
N LEU A 49 3.43 -2.55 -26.86
CA LEU A 49 4.34 -2.82 -27.97
C LEU A 49 3.80 -3.96 -28.84
N ALA A 50 3.36 -5.07 -28.25
CA ALA A 50 2.77 -6.18 -28.98
C ALA A 50 1.52 -5.75 -29.78
N VAL A 51 0.67 -4.90 -29.20
CA VAL A 51 -0.49 -4.33 -29.90
C VAL A 51 -0.04 -3.42 -31.04
N ALA A 52 0.97 -2.58 -30.85
CA ALA A 52 1.51 -1.73 -31.91
C ALA A 52 2.06 -2.57 -33.09
N HIS A 53 2.74 -3.68 -32.81
CA HIS A 53 3.19 -4.62 -33.83
C HIS A 53 2.02 -5.23 -34.61
N ILE A 54 0.94 -5.63 -33.92
CA ILE A 54 -0.28 -6.13 -34.58
C ILE A 54 -0.89 -5.07 -35.50
N LEU A 55 -0.97 -3.81 -35.04
CA LEU A 55 -1.46 -2.69 -35.86
C LEU A 55 -0.61 -2.45 -37.11
N ASN A 56 0.68 -2.79 -37.07
CA ASN A 56 1.60 -2.71 -38.20
C ASN A 56 1.58 -3.98 -39.08
N GLY A 57 0.74 -4.97 -38.77
CA GLY A 57 0.60 -6.20 -39.54
C GLY A 57 1.60 -7.30 -39.18
N GLU A 58 2.31 -7.21 -38.05
CA GLU A 58 3.39 -8.14 -37.68
C GLU A 58 2.91 -9.43 -36.95
N GLY A 59 1.63 -9.80 -37.10
CA GLY A 59 1.06 -11.06 -36.60
C GLY A 59 0.71 -11.08 -35.09
N ALA A 60 -0.18 -11.99 -34.71
CA ALA A 60 -0.72 -12.09 -33.34
C ALA A 60 0.27 -12.68 -32.31
N ASP A 61 1.27 -13.44 -32.77
CA ASP A 61 2.20 -14.21 -31.93
C ASP A 61 2.93 -13.37 -30.88
N ARG A 62 3.11 -12.07 -31.17
CA ARG A 62 3.70 -11.09 -30.24
C ARG A 62 2.89 -10.93 -28.95
N LEU A 63 1.57 -10.98 -29.06
CA LEU A 63 0.66 -10.83 -27.92
C LEU A 63 0.51 -12.13 -27.13
N ASP A 64 0.77 -13.28 -27.77
CA ASP A 64 0.80 -14.57 -27.08
C ASP A 64 2.11 -14.80 -26.33
N ALA A 65 3.20 -14.14 -26.75
CA ALA A 65 4.44 -14.05 -25.99
C ALA A 65 4.35 -13.16 -24.73
N TRP A 66 3.25 -12.43 -24.53
CA TRP A 66 3.07 -11.58 -23.36
C TRP A 66 2.86 -12.41 -22.10
N ASP A 67 3.69 -12.18 -21.08
CA ASP A 67 3.71 -12.99 -19.86
C ASP A 67 2.59 -12.62 -18.87
N PHE A 68 1.39 -13.10 -19.16
CA PHE A 68 0.22 -12.98 -18.28
C PHE A 68 0.43 -13.65 -16.92
N ALA A 69 1.24 -14.71 -16.83
CA ALA A 69 1.45 -15.44 -15.58
C ALA A 69 2.23 -14.56 -14.59
N THR A 70 3.33 -13.97 -15.06
CA THR A 70 4.14 -13.05 -14.26
C THR A 70 3.35 -11.80 -13.86
N ARG A 71 2.51 -11.26 -14.76
CA ARG A 71 1.60 -10.15 -14.44
C ARG A 71 0.67 -10.52 -13.27
N ARG A 72 -0.01 -11.67 -13.35
CA ARG A 72 -0.96 -12.11 -12.32
C ARG A 72 -0.28 -12.35 -10.97
N ILE A 73 0.94 -12.88 -10.97
CA ILE A 73 1.72 -13.05 -9.75
C ILE A 73 2.06 -11.70 -9.13
N ALA A 74 2.55 -10.74 -9.94
CA ALA A 74 2.85 -9.39 -9.46
C ALA A 74 1.61 -8.68 -8.90
N GLU A 75 0.45 -8.82 -9.55
CA GLU A 75 -0.85 -8.31 -9.08
C GLU A 75 -1.24 -8.91 -7.73
N ALA A 76 -1.21 -10.24 -7.60
CA ALA A 76 -1.53 -10.91 -6.34
C ALA A 76 -0.59 -10.48 -5.21
N GLU A 77 0.70 -10.32 -5.49
CA GLU A 77 1.66 -9.83 -4.50
C GLU A 77 1.39 -8.37 -4.12
N ILE A 78 1.03 -7.49 -5.05
CA ILE A 78 0.62 -6.11 -4.72
C ILE A 78 -0.57 -6.14 -3.77
N LEU A 79 -1.60 -6.94 -4.06
CA LEU A 79 -2.80 -7.07 -3.23
C LEU A 79 -2.50 -7.64 -1.83
N LEU A 80 -1.50 -8.51 -1.69
CA LEU A 80 -1.06 -9.02 -0.38
C LEU A 80 -0.24 -7.98 0.39
N LEU A 81 0.47 -7.09 -0.31
CA LEU A 81 1.34 -6.07 0.28
C LEU A 81 0.59 -4.79 0.65
N THR A 82 -0.61 -4.56 0.09
CA THR A 82 -1.39 -3.34 0.27
C THR A 82 -2.79 -3.59 0.84
N GLY A 83 -3.27 -2.65 1.65
CA GLY A 83 -4.68 -2.56 2.05
C GLY A 83 -5.42 -1.39 1.37
N ASP A 84 -4.78 -0.74 0.40
CA ASP A 84 -5.31 0.46 -0.25
C ASP A 84 -6.40 0.08 -1.27
N VAL A 85 -7.63 0.52 -0.99
CA VAL A 85 -8.82 0.28 -1.82
C VAL A 85 -8.71 0.98 -3.17
N GLU A 86 -8.15 2.19 -3.21
CA GLU A 86 -7.99 2.96 -4.44
C GLU A 86 -6.94 2.31 -5.35
N LEU A 87 -5.85 1.81 -4.77
CA LEU A 87 -4.86 1.05 -5.51
C LEU A 87 -5.43 -0.27 -6.05
N THR A 88 -6.17 -0.99 -5.22
CA THR A 88 -6.83 -2.25 -5.62
C THR A 88 -7.80 -2.02 -6.77
N ARG A 89 -8.60 -0.95 -6.70
CA ARG A 89 -9.51 -0.54 -7.77
C ARG A 89 -8.76 -0.16 -9.04
N ALA A 90 -7.72 0.67 -8.94
CA ALA A 90 -6.93 1.08 -10.10
C ALA A 90 -6.23 -0.11 -10.78
N LEU A 91 -5.74 -1.08 -10.00
CA LEU A 91 -5.16 -2.32 -10.51
C LEU A 91 -6.21 -3.18 -11.24
N THR A 92 -7.41 -3.30 -10.69
CA THR A 92 -8.54 -4.01 -11.33
C THR A 92 -8.97 -3.35 -12.64
N ASP A 93 -9.06 -2.01 -12.64
CA ASP A 93 -9.39 -1.23 -13.84
C ASP A 93 -8.33 -1.42 -14.93
N LEU A 94 -7.05 -1.41 -14.55
CA LEU A 94 -5.92 -1.65 -15.46
C LEU A 94 -5.97 -3.06 -16.05
N THR A 95 -6.22 -4.08 -15.22
CA THR A 95 -6.39 -5.47 -15.68
C THR A 95 -7.57 -5.61 -16.64
N THR A 96 -8.71 -5.01 -16.31
CA THR A 96 -9.89 -5.03 -17.18
C THR A 96 -9.62 -4.37 -18.52
N ALA A 97 -8.98 -3.19 -18.52
CA ALA A 97 -8.64 -2.47 -19.74
C ALA A 97 -7.62 -3.24 -20.60
N GLY A 98 -6.59 -3.84 -19.99
CA GLY A 98 -5.59 -4.64 -20.70
C GLY A 98 -6.16 -5.91 -21.33
N VAL A 99 -7.09 -6.59 -20.63
CA VAL A 99 -7.81 -7.75 -21.19
C VAL A 99 -8.65 -7.34 -22.39
N ARG A 100 -9.39 -6.21 -22.30
CA ARG A 100 -10.19 -5.71 -23.42
C ARG A 100 -9.34 -5.30 -24.61
N LEU A 101 -8.22 -4.61 -24.37
CA LEU A 101 -7.27 -4.22 -25.41
C LEU A 101 -6.70 -5.46 -26.13
N SER A 102 -6.18 -6.43 -25.37
CA SER A 102 -5.62 -7.65 -25.94
C SER A 102 -6.65 -8.47 -26.71
N ALA A 103 -7.89 -8.58 -26.23
CA ALA A 103 -8.97 -9.25 -26.95
C ALA A 103 -9.28 -8.57 -28.30
N GLN A 104 -9.38 -7.24 -28.31
CA GLN A 104 -9.63 -6.49 -29.55
C GLN A 104 -8.46 -6.61 -30.53
N ALA A 105 -7.22 -6.53 -30.05
CA ALA A 105 -6.04 -6.70 -30.88
C ALA A 105 -5.96 -8.10 -31.51
N ARG A 106 -6.31 -9.17 -30.76
CA ARG A 106 -6.40 -10.53 -31.32
C ARG A 106 -7.48 -10.63 -32.40
N ALA A 107 -8.66 -10.06 -32.18
CA ALA A 107 -9.72 -10.04 -33.18
C ALA A 107 -9.29 -9.33 -34.47
N MET A 108 -8.53 -8.24 -34.36
CA MET A 108 -7.95 -7.54 -35.50
C MET A 108 -6.91 -8.38 -36.24
N ALA A 109 -5.99 -9.02 -35.52
CA ALA A 109 -4.99 -9.90 -36.12
C ALA A 109 -5.62 -11.11 -36.86
N ALA A 110 -6.79 -11.57 -36.42
CA ALA A 110 -7.58 -12.61 -37.08
C ALA A 110 -8.37 -12.12 -38.31
N GLY A 111 -8.25 -10.84 -38.70
CA GLY A 111 -8.92 -10.25 -39.86
C GLY A 111 -10.37 -9.79 -39.61
N GLY A 112 -10.85 -9.83 -38.36
CA GLY A 112 -12.24 -9.47 -38.01
C GLY A 112 -12.38 -8.20 -37.16
N GLY A 113 -11.29 -7.53 -36.82
CA GLY A 113 -11.28 -6.40 -35.89
C GLY A 113 -11.16 -5.04 -36.57
N ASP A 114 -11.79 -4.05 -35.93
CA ASP A 114 -11.75 -2.64 -36.32
C ASP A 114 -10.58 -1.92 -35.63
N GLN A 115 -9.75 -1.25 -36.43
CA GLN A 115 -8.59 -0.49 -35.95
C GLN A 115 -9.00 0.65 -35.01
N ASP A 116 -10.12 1.32 -35.26
CA ASP A 116 -10.58 2.43 -34.44
C ASP A 116 -10.99 1.94 -33.04
N GLN A 117 -11.56 0.74 -32.96
CA GLN A 117 -11.87 0.09 -31.68
C GLN A 117 -10.59 -0.28 -30.92
N VAL A 118 -9.54 -0.79 -31.60
CA VAL A 118 -8.25 -1.05 -30.95
C VAL A 118 -7.67 0.23 -30.37
N GLN A 119 -7.72 1.34 -31.12
CA GLN A 119 -7.22 2.63 -30.64
C GLN A 119 -8.02 3.17 -29.47
N ALA A 120 -9.36 3.03 -29.49
CA ALA A 120 -10.20 3.40 -28.36
C ALA A 120 -9.85 2.58 -27.10
N ARG A 121 -9.66 1.27 -27.22
CA ARG A 121 -9.24 0.41 -26.10
C ARG A 121 -7.84 0.74 -25.60
N ARG A 122 -6.93 1.14 -26.50
CA ARG A 122 -5.58 1.56 -26.13
C ARG A 122 -5.62 2.85 -25.32
N ALA A 123 -6.47 3.81 -25.69
CA ALA A 123 -6.67 5.02 -24.91
C ALA A 123 -7.26 4.73 -23.52
N GLU A 124 -8.24 3.83 -23.41
CA GLU A 124 -8.80 3.38 -22.13
C GLU A 124 -7.72 2.74 -21.23
N HIS A 125 -6.89 1.87 -21.80
CA HIS A 125 -5.79 1.20 -21.10
C HIS A 125 -4.72 2.20 -20.64
N ALA A 126 -4.32 3.14 -21.48
CA ALA A 126 -3.39 4.20 -21.11
C ALA A 126 -3.91 5.05 -19.94
N GLN A 127 -5.20 5.40 -19.94
CA GLN A 127 -5.82 6.10 -18.81
C GLN A 127 -5.84 5.26 -17.53
N ALA A 128 -6.12 3.96 -17.63
CA ALA A 128 -6.08 3.06 -16.48
C ALA A 128 -4.65 2.93 -15.91
N LEU A 129 -3.64 2.90 -16.79
CA LEU A 129 -2.23 2.86 -16.40
C LEU A 129 -1.81 4.14 -15.65
N ILE A 130 -2.28 5.31 -16.09
CA ILE A 130 -2.09 6.59 -15.39
C ILE A 130 -2.72 6.54 -13.99
N ARG A 131 -3.98 6.10 -13.88
CA ARG A 131 -4.67 5.97 -12.57
C ARG A 131 -3.93 5.02 -11.63
N PHE A 132 -3.42 3.90 -12.15
CA PHE A 132 -2.60 2.96 -11.38
C PHE A 132 -1.27 3.59 -10.93
N ALA A 133 -0.58 4.33 -11.81
CA ALA A 133 0.65 5.05 -11.46
C ALA A 133 0.42 6.11 -10.37
N GLU A 134 -0.70 6.82 -10.40
CA GLU A 134 -1.08 7.78 -9.36
C GLU A 134 -1.46 7.11 -8.04
N ALA A 135 -2.24 6.02 -8.09
CA ALA A 135 -2.62 5.26 -6.91
C ALA A 135 -1.41 4.59 -6.25
N SER A 136 -0.51 3.99 -7.03
CA SER A 136 0.71 3.38 -6.51
C SER A 136 1.58 4.43 -5.81
N ARG A 137 1.82 5.60 -6.43
CA ARG A 137 2.53 6.73 -5.79
C ARG A 137 1.91 7.18 -4.46
N ARG A 138 0.58 7.18 -4.35
CA ARG A 138 -0.11 7.50 -3.09
C ARG A 138 0.15 6.44 -2.02
N GLY A 139 0.10 5.16 -2.39
CA GLY A 139 0.51 4.04 -1.54
C GLY A 139 1.92 4.22 -0.96
N LEU A 140 2.84 4.82 -1.73
CA LEU A 140 4.20 5.14 -1.28
C LEU A 140 4.27 6.33 -0.30
N GLY A 141 3.33 7.27 -0.41
CA GLY A 141 3.33 8.50 0.36
C GLY A 141 2.83 8.34 1.80
N VAL A 142 1.87 7.45 2.05
CA VAL A 142 1.18 7.32 3.35
C VAL A 142 2.09 6.76 4.43
N ASP A 143 2.99 5.84 4.09
CA ASP A 143 3.97 5.32 5.04
C ASP A 143 5.04 6.36 5.40
N SER A 144 5.46 7.23 4.48
CA SER A 144 6.48 8.26 4.79
C SER A 144 5.98 9.35 5.76
N VAL A 145 4.70 9.76 5.65
CA VAL A 145 4.12 10.87 6.43
C VAL A 145 3.69 10.42 7.83
N LEU A 146 3.10 9.23 7.94
CA LEU A 146 2.80 8.63 9.25
C LEU A 146 4.09 8.29 10.00
N THR A 147 5.18 7.95 9.30
CA THR A 147 6.50 7.69 9.89
C THR A 147 7.15 8.95 10.46
N ARG A 148 7.08 10.11 9.80
CA ARG A 148 7.57 11.38 10.37
C ARG A 148 6.78 11.83 11.60
N ARG A 149 5.44 11.72 11.58
CA ARG A 149 4.60 12.19 12.69
C ARG A 149 4.67 11.28 13.91
N ARG A 150 4.83 9.96 13.73
CA ARG A 150 4.94 9.01 14.84
C ARG A 150 6.35 8.98 15.46
N ALA A 151 7.40 9.13 14.65
CA ALA A 151 8.76 9.34 15.16
C ALA A 151 8.88 10.63 16.00
N ARG A 152 8.21 11.73 15.59
CA ARG A 152 8.15 12.97 16.37
C ARG A 152 7.35 12.88 17.68
N ARG A 153 6.37 11.98 17.78
CA ARG A 153 5.56 11.80 19.01
C ARG A 153 6.19 10.84 20.02
N LEU A 154 7.16 10.03 19.60
CA LEU A 154 7.85 9.06 20.46
C LEU A 154 9.20 9.58 20.99
N LEU A 155 9.71 10.68 20.43
CA LEU A 155 10.77 11.45 21.04
C LEU A 155 10.13 12.35 22.12
N PRO A 156 10.49 12.20 23.42
CA PRO A 156 10.12 13.21 24.40
C PRO A 156 10.65 14.56 23.89
N PRO A 157 9.92 15.68 24.09
CA PRO A 157 10.48 16.99 23.78
C PRO A 157 11.81 17.07 24.51
N THR A 158 12.90 17.23 23.77
CA THR A 158 14.18 17.60 24.36
C THR A 158 13.92 18.91 25.09
N ARG A 159 13.78 18.82 26.42
CA ARG A 159 13.91 19.96 27.31
C ARG A 159 15.34 20.46 27.11
N GLU A 160 15.52 21.36 26.16
CA GLU A 160 16.66 22.27 26.20
C GLU A 160 16.53 23.06 27.51
N ASN A 161 17.41 22.71 28.44
CA ASN A 161 17.89 23.45 29.59
C ASN A 161 17.06 24.66 30.08
N GLY A 162 16.62 24.56 31.34
CA GLY A 162 16.84 25.66 32.28
C GLY A 162 15.62 26.36 32.87
N SER A 163 14.79 25.67 33.66
CA SER A 163 14.29 26.23 34.92
C SER A 163 13.62 25.16 35.78
N LEU A 164 14.06 25.04 37.03
CA LEU A 164 13.42 24.28 38.09
C LEU A 164 12.10 24.95 38.47
N PRO A 165 10.99 24.22 38.69
CA PRO A 165 9.82 24.80 39.32
C PRO A 165 10.11 25.05 40.81
N PRO A 166 9.68 26.18 41.38
CA PRO A 166 9.87 26.46 42.80
C PRO A 166 9.00 25.52 43.67
N ALA A 167 9.57 25.15 44.81
CA ALA A 167 8.91 24.38 45.86
C ALA A 167 7.64 25.06 46.34
N GLY A 168 6.55 24.29 46.41
CA GLY A 168 5.27 24.75 46.94
C GLY A 168 4.23 23.64 46.86
N TRP A 169 4.25 22.74 47.84
CA TRP A 169 3.09 21.91 48.15
C TRP A 169 1.90 22.82 48.53
N PRO A 170 0.66 22.34 48.33
CA PRO A 170 -0.09 22.02 49.54
C PRO A 170 -0.71 20.62 49.53
N ILE A 171 -0.81 20.10 50.76
CA ILE A 171 -1.40 18.85 51.17
C ILE A 171 -2.92 19.01 51.27
N GLY A 172 -3.67 18.12 50.62
CA GLY A 172 -4.98 17.58 51.05
C GLY A 172 -6.26 18.31 50.62
N PRO A 173 -7.46 17.72 50.87
CA PRO A 173 -7.72 16.41 51.48
C PRO A 173 -8.66 15.48 50.68
N THR A 174 -8.64 14.23 51.13
CA THR A 174 -9.61 13.12 51.03
C THR A 174 -11.09 13.46 50.80
N GLY A 175 -11.79 12.67 49.97
CA GLY A 175 -13.25 12.47 50.10
C GLY A 175 -13.97 11.83 48.90
N GLY A 176 -14.66 10.71 49.15
CA GLY A 176 -15.79 10.16 48.34
C GLY A 176 -15.37 9.16 47.24
N SER A 177 -15.53 7.83 47.36
CA SER A 177 -16.71 7.00 47.62
C SER A 177 -17.78 7.04 46.52
N GLY A 178 -18.08 5.89 45.90
CA GLY A 178 -19.16 5.65 44.93
C GLY A 178 -18.67 4.91 43.67
N ALA A 179 -18.53 3.59 43.65
CA ALA A 179 -19.57 2.54 43.58
C ALA A 179 -20.16 2.31 42.17
N PHE A 180 -20.31 1.03 41.83
CA PHE A 180 -21.28 0.41 40.90
C PHE A 180 -21.00 0.34 39.38
N LEU A 181 -20.52 -0.85 38.95
CA LEU A 181 -21.10 -1.66 37.84
C LEU A 181 -22.48 -2.19 38.27
N PRO A 182 -23.40 -2.71 37.41
CA PRO A 182 -23.24 -3.27 36.05
C PRO A 182 -24.29 -2.66 35.05
N ASP A 183 -24.48 -3.07 33.79
CA ASP A 183 -25.20 -4.29 33.38
C ASP A 183 -25.31 -4.42 31.85
N ARG A 184 -25.46 -5.67 31.41
CA ARG A 184 -25.75 -6.14 30.04
C ARG A 184 -27.22 -5.91 29.66
N ALA A 185 -27.46 -5.63 28.38
CA ALA A 185 -28.57 -6.11 27.53
C ALA A 185 -28.28 -5.58 26.10
N GLN A 186 -28.15 -6.32 25.00
CA GLN A 186 -28.93 -7.42 24.41
C GLN A 186 -30.33 -6.98 23.92
N GLY A 187 -30.55 -7.07 22.60
CA GLY A 187 -31.76 -6.64 21.88
C GLY A 187 -31.36 -6.06 20.51
N ASP A 188 -31.11 -6.83 19.45
CA ASP A 188 -32.04 -7.60 18.61
C ASP A 188 -32.87 -6.74 17.62
N GLN A 189 -32.94 -7.19 16.36
CA GLN A 189 -33.92 -6.81 15.29
C GLN A 189 -33.81 -5.40 14.64
N GLN A 190 -34.01 -5.18 13.33
CA GLN A 190 -34.65 -5.95 12.26
C GLN A 190 -33.94 -5.79 10.90
N VAL A 191 -33.96 -6.89 10.15
CA VAL A 191 -33.85 -6.95 8.69
C VAL A 191 -35.15 -6.42 8.06
N ARG A 192 -35.02 -5.63 6.99
CA ARG A 192 -36.02 -5.51 5.92
C ARG A 192 -35.32 -5.68 4.59
#